data_AF-K1SY48-F1
#
_entry.id   AF-K1SY48-F1
#
_cell.length_a   1.000
_cell.length_b   1.000
_cell.length_c   1.000
_cell.angle_alpha   90.00
_cell.angle_beta   90.00
_cell.angle_gamma   90.00
#
_symmetry.space_group_name_H-M   'P 1'
#
loop_
_entity.id
_entity.type
_entity.pdbx_description
1 polymer ?
#
loop_
_entity_poly.entity_id
_entity_poly.type
_entity_poly.pdbx_seq_one_letter_code
_entity_poly.pdbx_strand_id
1 'polypeptide(L)'
;NTGGMGAYSPLPFITPEDEAFALEKVMQRTADALCDEGCPFTGVLYGGLMKTPQGIRVIEFNARFGDPETEVVLPRLKSDIYDIFSAVADGRDPGEAEWHDFATLGIVLASKGYPGSYEKGYEITGTEQVDGVVYHMGTAIKEGRLVTSGGRVMIVVCRSADPEQARCRALEEVRKIGCENLFYRSDIGMKALSFLVKK
;
A
#
# COMPACT_ATOMS: atom_id res chain seq x y z
N ASN A 1 6.27 2.21 16.81
CA ASN A 1 5.28 2.16 15.72
C ASN A 1 6.06 2.22 14.42
N THR A 2 5.85 1.30 13.47
CA THR A 2 6.47 1.40 12.13
C THR A 2 5.54 2.19 11.21
N GLY A 3 6.03 2.68 10.07
CA GLY A 3 5.19 3.28 9.03
C GLY A 3 4.38 2.23 8.23
N GLY A 4 4.83 0.98 8.23
CA GLY A 4 4.19 -0.16 7.56
C GLY A 4 5.23 -1.08 6.92
N MET A 5 5.08 -2.39 7.09
CA MET A 5 6.06 -3.41 6.62
C MET A 5 5.60 -4.18 5.38
N GLY A 6 4.44 -3.83 4.84
CA GLY A 6 3.83 -4.46 3.68
C GLY A 6 2.34 -4.24 3.65
N ALA A 7 1.74 -4.37 2.48
CA ALA A 7 0.32 -4.20 2.24
C ALA A 7 -0.14 -5.16 1.13
N TYR A 8 -1.45 -5.30 0.96
CA TYR A 8 -2.04 -6.07 -0.14
C TYR A 8 -3.41 -5.52 -0.50
N SER A 9 -3.83 -5.75 -1.74
CA SER A 9 -5.10 -5.33 -2.30
C SER A 9 -5.57 -6.34 -3.35
N PRO A 10 -6.85 -6.73 -3.41
CA PRO A 10 -7.94 -6.35 -2.50
C PRO A 10 -7.90 -7.07 -1.13
N LEU A 11 -8.86 -6.76 -0.25
CA LEU A 11 -9.01 -7.38 1.07
C LEU A 11 -10.13 -8.45 1.03
N PRO A 12 -9.82 -9.76 1.00
CA PRO A 12 -10.82 -10.82 0.76
C PRO A 12 -11.88 -11.02 1.87
N PHE A 13 -11.70 -10.36 3.01
CA PHE A 13 -12.61 -10.42 4.17
C PHE A 13 -13.54 -9.19 4.30
N ILE A 14 -13.38 -8.22 3.39
CA ILE A 14 -14.27 -7.06 3.25
C ILE A 14 -15.33 -7.42 2.23
N THR A 15 -16.61 -7.28 2.60
CA THR A 15 -17.74 -7.58 1.73
C THR A 15 -18.23 -6.32 1.02
N PRO A 16 -19.04 -6.43 -0.07
CA PRO A 16 -19.64 -5.26 -0.71
C PRO A 16 -20.45 -4.38 0.26
N GLU A 17 -21.09 -4.98 1.26
CA GLU A 17 -21.83 -4.24 2.30
C GLU A 17 -20.90 -3.46 3.23
N ASP A 18 -19.72 -4.00 3.55
CA ASP A 18 -18.69 -3.29 4.30
C ASP A 18 -18.17 -2.08 3.50
N GLU A 19 -17.90 -2.27 2.20
CA GLU A 19 -17.41 -1.20 1.30
C GLU A 19 -18.45 -0.08 1.16
N ALA A 20 -19.71 -0.44 0.89
CA ALA A 20 -20.80 0.52 0.80
C ALA A 20 -21.01 1.29 2.11
N PHE A 21 -20.94 0.61 3.26
CA PHE A 21 -21.04 1.28 4.56
C PHE A 21 -19.88 2.25 4.79
N ALA A 22 -18.64 1.84 4.50
CA ALA A 22 -17.46 2.68 4.64
C ALA A 22 -17.55 3.92 3.73
N LEU A 23 -17.93 3.74 2.47
CA LEU A 23 -18.08 4.85 1.53
C LEU A 23 -19.17 5.82 1.97
N GLU A 24 -20.40 5.33 2.15
CA GLU A 24 -21.56 6.21 2.39
C GLU A 24 -21.61 6.79 3.81
N LYS A 25 -21.31 5.97 4.83
CA LYS A 25 -21.55 6.36 6.23
C LYS A 25 -20.30 6.90 6.91
N VAL A 26 -19.14 6.76 6.30
CA VAL A 26 -17.88 7.28 6.83
C VAL A 26 -17.27 8.30 5.87
N MET A 27 -16.85 7.88 4.67
CA MET A 27 -16.06 8.74 3.78
C MET A 27 -16.89 9.92 3.26
N GLN A 28 -18.07 9.68 2.70
CA GLN A 28 -18.95 10.73 2.17
C GLN A 28 -19.38 11.70 3.28
N ARG A 29 -19.84 11.17 4.43
CA ARG A 29 -20.23 12.01 5.57
C ARG A 29 -19.09 12.89 6.10
N THR A 30 -17.86 12.38 6.05
CA THR A 30 -16.68 13.17 6.45
C THR A 30 -16.42 14.30 5.46
N ALA A 31 -16.52 14.02 4.16
CA ALA A 31 -16.39 15.04 3.13
C ALA A 31 -17.49 16.11 3.23
N ASP A 32 -18.75 15.71 3.42
CA ASP A 32 -19.88 16.62 3.60
C ASP A 32 -19.68 17.52 4.83
N ALA A 33 -19.26 16.95 5.96
CA ALA A 33 -19.00 17.71 7.18
C ALA A 33 -17.88 18.76 7.00
N LEU A 34 -16.82 18.43 6.28
CA LEU A 34 -15.75 19.40 5.94
C LEU A 34 -16.27 20.56 5.09
N CYS A 35 -17.20 20.29 4.18
CA CYS A 35 -17.88 21.33 3.42
C CYS A 35 -18.77 22.22 4.31
N ASP A 36 -19.59 21.60 5.18
CA ASP A 36 -20.51 22.31 6.09
C ASP A 36 -19.77 23.19 7.10
N GLU A 37 -18.57 22.77 7.53
CA GLU A 37 -17.69 23.55 8.41
C GLU A 37 -16.89 24.64 7.68
N GLY A 38 -17.07 24.78 6.36
CA GLY A 38 -16.37 25.78 5.54
C GLY A 38 -14.89 25.47 5.30
N CYS A 39 -14.48 24.20 5.45
CA CYS A 39 -13.12 23.71 5.22
C CYS A 39 -13.08 22.57 4.18
N PRO A 40 -13.60 22.78 2.96
CA PRO A 40 -13.73 21.72 1.97
C PRO A 40 -12.36 21.09 1.64
N PHE A 41 -12.36 19.76 1.49
CA PHE A 41 -11.16 18.98 1.19
C PHE A 41 -11.18 18.48 -0.25
N THR A 42 -10.07 18.69 -0.96
CA THR A 42 -9.87 18.20 -2.34
C THR A 42 -8.55 17.43 -2.40
N GLY A 43 -8.61 16.18 -2.84
CA GLY A 43 -7.44 15.28 -2.90
C GLY A 43 -7.76 13.89 -2.36
N VAL A 44 -6.79 13.25 -1.72
CA VAL A 44 -6.91 11.89 -1.19
C VAL A 44 -7.32 11.92 0.28
N LEU A 45 -8.58 11.61 0.56
CA LEU A 45 -9.07 11.37 1.91
C LEU A 45 -8.89 9.89 2.25
N TYR A 46 -7.91 9.58 3.09
CA TYR A 46 -7.62 8.22 3.53
C TYR A 46 -8.27 7.96 4.89
N GLY A 47 -9.14 6.96 4.95
CA GLY A 47 -9.78 6.49 6.19
C GLY A 47 -9.08 5.26 6.76
N GLY A 48 -8.46 5.39 7.93
CA GLY A 48 -8.00 4.25 8.71
C GLY A 48 -9.19 3.65 9.45
N LEU A 49 -9.73 2.53 8.95
CA LEU A 49 -10.98 1.94 9.46
C LEU A 49 -10.75 0.60 10.18
N MET A 50 -11.64 0.28 11.13
CA MET A 50 -11.68 -0.99 11.84
C MET A 50 -13.03 -1.66 11.66
N LYS A 51 -13.04 -2.89 11.12
CA LYS A 51 -14.22 -3.76 11.11
C LYS A 51 -14.36 -4.43 12.48
N THR A 52 -15.42 -4.08 13.22
CA THR A 52 -15.71 -4.62 14.55
C THR A 52 -17.01 -5.44 14.54
N PRO A 53 -17.32 -6.23 15.58
CA PRO A 53 -18.62 -6.89 15.71
C PRO A 53 -19.80 -5.90 15.75
N GLN A 54 -19.57 -4.62 16.08
CA GLN A 54 -20.58 -3.56 16.12
C GLN A 54 -20.59 -2.69 14.86
N GLY A 55 -19.91 -3.13 13.79
CA GLY A 55 -19.79 -2.42 12.51
C GLY A 55 -18.45 -1.73 12.33
N ILE A 56 -18.31 -0.98 11.23
CA ILE A 56 -17.09 -0.27 10.88
C ILE A 56 -16.95 1.00 11.73
N ARG A 57 -15.73 1.27 12.21
CA ARG A 57 -15.38 2.44 13.02
C ARG A 57 -14.12 3.12 12.46
N VAL A 58 -14.06 4.44 12.58
CA VAL A 58 -12.87 5.23 12.22
C VAL A 58 -11.83 5.10 13.34
N ILE A 59 -10.59 4.85 12.96
CA ILE A 59 -9.40 4.99 13.82
C ILE A 59 -8.81 6.38 13.62
N GLU A 60 -8.57 6.76 12.37
CA GLU A 60 -7.91 8.01 11.99
C GLU A 60 -8.24 8.39 10.53
N PHE A 61 -7.98 9.66 10.20
CA PHE A 61 -7.95 10.14 8.82
C PHE A 61 -6.54 10.63 8.46
N ASN A 62 -6.18 10.45 7.20
CA ASN A 62 -4.98 11.01 6.59
C ASN A 62 -5.37 11.79 5.33
N ALA A 63 -4.67 12.89 5.05
CA ALA A 63 -4.93 13.79 3.91
C ALA A 63 -4.04 13.49 2.69
N ARG A 64 -3.65 12.22 2.52
CA ARG A 64 -2.70 11.77 1.49
C ARG A 64 -2.80 10.27 1.28
N PHE A 65 -2.14 9.82 0.23
CA PHE A 65 -1.88 8.41 -0.05
C PHE A 65 -1.14 7.69 1.10
N GLY A 66 -1.59 6.48 1.44
CA GLY A 66 -0.92 5.59 2.39
C GLY A 66 0.44 5.13 1.88
N ASP A 67 1.37 4.80 2.78
CA ASP A 67 2.63 4.16 2.42
C ASP A 67 2.88 3.08 3.48
N PRO A 68 2.78 1.77 3.13
CA PRO A 68 2.93 1.22 1.79
C PRO A 68 1.63 0.90 1.01
N GLU A 69 0.48 1.47 1.38
CA GLU A 69 -0.80 1.12 0.72
C GLU A 69 -0.85 1.53 -0.75
N THR A 70 -0.22 2.65 -1.11
CA THR A 70 -0.25 3.18 -2.48
C THR A 70 0.40 2.24 -3.48
N GLU A 71 1.51 1.63 -3.07
CA GLU A 71 2.31 0.71 -3.87
C GLU A 71 1.57 -0.58 -4.20
N VAL A 72 0.46 -0.88 -3.52
CA VAL A 72 -0.43 -2.01 -3.84
C VAL A 72 -1.79 -1.58 -4.37
N VAL A 73 -2.27 -0.37 -4.09
CA VAL A 73 -3.55 0.10 -4.62
C VAL A 73 -3.40 0.60 -6.05
N LEU A 74 -2.48 1.54 -6.30
CA LEU A 74 -2.38 2.19 -7.61
C LEU A 74 -2.02 1.25 -8.76
N PRO A 75 -1.20 0.18 -8.59
CA PRO A 75 -0.96 -0.74 -9.69
C PRO A 75 -2.21 -1.48 -10.17
N ARG A 76 -3.28 -1.51 -9.37
CA ARG A 76 -4.58 -2.11 -9.76
C ARG A 76 -5.49 -1.11 -10.47
N LEU A 77 -5.18 0.19 -10.46
CA LEU A 77 -5.97 1.20 -11.15
C LEU A 77 -5.82 1.01 -12.67
N LYS A 78 -6.94 0.75 -13.35
CA LYS A 78 -7.00 0.58 -14.80
C LYS A 78 -7.22 1.90 -15.51
N SER A 79 -8.02 2.79 -14.92
CA SER A 79 -8.21 4.16 -15.41
C SER A 79 -6.90 4.96 -15.42
N ASP A 80 -6.80 5.95 -16.30
CA ASP A 80 -5.65 6.86 -16.30
C ASP A 80 -5.67 7.73 -15.04
N ILE A 81 -4.58 7.65 -14.27
CA ILE A 81 -4.41 8.41 -13.04
C ILE A 81 -4.36 9.92 -13.30
N TYR A 82 -3.84 10.34 -14.46
CA TYR A 82 -3.78 11.75 -14.84
C TYR A 82 -5.18 12.33 -15.03
N ASP A 83 -6.06 11.61 -15.72
CA ASP A 83 -7.43 12.08 -15.98
C ASP A 83 -8.21 12.27 -14.68
N ILE A 84 -8.10 11.31 -13.76
CA ILE A 84 -8.72 11.38 -12.43
C ILE A 84 -8.16 12.57 -11.65
N PHE A 85 -6.84 12.68 -11.53
CA PHE A 85 -6.22 13.72 -10.69
C PHE A 85 -6.42 15.12 -11.26
N SER A 86 -6.35 15.26 -12.59
CA SER A 86 -6.62 16.51 -13.30
C SER A 86 -8.08 16.94 -13.12
N ALA A 87 -9.04 16.01 -13.26
CA ALA A 87 -10.45 16.31 -13.01
C ALA A 87 -10.70 16.78 -11.58
N VAL A 88 -10.16 16.07 -10.58
CA VAL A 88 -10.28 16.47 -9.17
C VAL A 88 -9.65 17.83 -8.90
N ALA A 89 -8.46 18.11 -9.45
CA ALA A 89 -7.78 19.40 -9.28
C ALA A 89 -8.55 20.57 -9.92
N ASP A 90 -9.23 20.33 -11.04
CA ASP A 90 -10.04 21.32 -11.74
C ASP A 90 -11.47 21.45 -11.19
N GLY A 91 -11.86 20.66 -10.18
CA GLY A 91 -13.23 20.62 -9.66
C GLY A 91 -14.24 20.03 -10.66
N ARG A 92 -13.76 19.20 -11.60
CA ARG A 92 -14.59 18.43 -12.53
C ARG A 92 -14.88 17.04 -11.95
N ASP A 93 -15.96 16.43 -12.42
CA ASP A 93 -16.27 15.03 -12.11
C ASP A 93 -15.20 14.12 -12.74
N PRO A 94 -14.45 13.33 -11.94
CA PRO A 94 -13.48 12.38 -12.46
C PRO A 94 -14.12 11.11 -13.05
N GLY A 95 -15.44 10.91 -12.87
CA GLY A 95 -16.12 9.67 -13.21
C GLY A 95 -15.76 8.50 -12.29
N GLU A 96 -16.22 7.30 -12.65
CA GLU A 96 -15.91 6.08 -11.91
C GLU A 96 -14.52 5.54 -12.29
N ALA A 97 -13.72 5.22 -11.28
CA ALA A 97 -12.44 4.55 -11.48
C ALA A 97 -12.64 3.07 -11.80
N GLU A 98 -12.06 2.61 -12.90
CA GLU A 98 -11.99 1.19 -13.24
C GLU A 98 -10.76 0.54 -12.61
N TRP A 99 -10.92 -0.69 -12.13
CA TRP A 99 -9.88 -1.44 -11.45
C TRP A 99 -9.68 -2.80 -12.11
N HIS A 100 -8.44 -3.28 -12.07
CA HIS A 100 -8.13 -4.65 -12.44
C HIS A 100 -8.51 -5.64 -11.34
N ASP A 101 -8.92 -6.85 -11.77
CA ASP A 101 -9.31 -7.94 -10.86
C ASP A 101 -8.12 -8.67 -10.22
N PHE A 102 -6.89 -8.45 -10.73
CA PHE A 102 -5.71 -9.07 -10.13
C PHE A 102 -5.44 -8.53 -8.73
N ALA A 103 -4.84 -9.38 -7.91
CA ALA A 103 -4.34 -9.00 -6.59
C ALA A 103 -2.89 -8.50 -6.68
N THR A 104 -2.53 -7.65 -5.74
CA THR A 104 -1.16 -7.16 -5.53
C THR A 104 -0.78 -7.31 -4.07
N LEU A 105 0.46 -7.71 -3.82
CA LEU A 105 1.04 -7.76 -2.47
C LEU A 105 2.44 -7.18 -2.49
N GLY A 106 2.72 -6.31 -1.52
CA GLY A 106 3.99 -5.64 -1.34
C GLY A 106 4.65 -6.03 -0.02
N ILE A 107 5.94 -6.34 -0.06
CA ILE A 107 6.76 -6.60 1.14
C ILE A 107 7.87 -5.56 1.22
N VAL A 108 7.89 -4.83 2.34
CA VAL A 108 8.91 -3.81 2.60
C VAL A 108 10.19 -4.47 3.11
N LEU A 109 11.31 -4.11 2.50
CA LEU A 109 12.64 -4.35 3.05
C LEU A 109 13.10 -3.10 3.82
N ALA A 110 13.43 -3.29 5.09
CA ALA A 110 13.84 -2.23 6.00
C ALA A 110 15.28 -2.46 6.51
N SER A 111 16.00 -1.38 6.81
CA SER A 111 17.31 -1.46 7.43
C SER A 111 17.22 -2.08 8.82
N LYS A 112 18.13 -3.00 9.13
CA LYS A 112 18.25 -3.64 10.46
C LYS A 112 18.34 -2.56 11.54
N GLY A 113 17.50 -2.71 12.57
CA GLY A 113 17.33 -1.74 13.66
C GLY A 113 16.10 -0.84 13.54
N TYR A 114 15.51 -0.72 12.35
CA TYR A 114 14.21 -0.05 12.17
C TYR A 114 13.12 -0.71 13.04
N PRO A 115 12.25 0.07 13.74
CA PRO A 115 12.06 1.53 13.65
C PRO A 115 12.93 2.38 14.59
N GLY A 116 13.89 1.78 15.28
CA GLY A 116 14.87 2.49 16.11
C GLY A 116 16.05 3.01 15.30
N SER A 117 17.25 2.98 15.88
CA SER A 117 18.49 3.34 15.19
C SER A 117 18.87 2.29 14.16
N TYR A 118 19.26 2.73 12.96
CA TYR A 118 19.70 1.88 11.86
C TYR A 118 20.87 2.54 11.13
N GLU A 119 21.69 1.71 10.49
CA GLU A 119 22.84 2.16 9.71
C GLU A 119 22.44 2.37 8.23
N LYS A 120 23.27 3.14 7.51
CA LYS A 120 23.06 3.51 6.10
C LYS A 120 24.31 3.20 5.29
N GLY A 121 24.18 3.17 3.96
CA GLY A 121 25.30 3.03 3.03
C GLY A 121 25.64 1.58 2.69
N TYR A 122 24.77 0.63 3.00
CA TYR A 122 24.96 -0.77 2.62
C TYR A 122 24.56 -0.99 1.18
N GLU A 123 25.40 -1.69 0.43
CA GLU A 123 25.16 -2.01 -0.97
C GLU A 123 23.93 -2.90 -1.14
N ILE A 124 23.16 -2.59 -2.17
CA ILE A 124 21.95 -3.29 -2.57
C ILE A 124 22.16 -3.81 -3.99
N THR A 125 21.93 -5.10 -4.20
CA THR A 125 22.05 -5.78 -5.49
C THR A 125 20.80 -6.60 -5.81
N GLY A 126 20.65 -7.04 -7.05
CA GLY A 126 19.58 -7.97 -7.46
C GLY A 126 18.22 -7.33 -7.70
N THR A 127 18.10 -6.01 -7.61
CA THR A 127 16.85 -5.28 -7.92
C THR A 127 16.37 -5.51 -9.35
N GLU A 128 17.31 -5.68 -10.28
CA GLU A 128 17.08 -5.97 -11.70
C GLU A 128 16.62 -7.41 -11.99
N GLN A 129 16.76 -8.31 -11.00
CA GLN A 129 16.39 -9.73 -11.13
C GLN A 129 14.96 -9.99 -10.64
N VAL A 130 14.33 -8.99 -10.03
CA VAL A 130 12.97 -9.06 -9.53
C VAL A 130 11.99 -9.07 -10.70
N ASP A 131 11.20 -10.14 -10.78
CA ASP A 131 10.03 -10.25 -11.65
C ASP A 131 8.80 -9.70 -10.90
N GLY A 132 8.78 -8.38 -10.76
CA GLY A 132 7.81 -7.58 -10.02
C GLY A 132 8.16 -6.10 -10.14
N VAL A 133 7.55 -5.26 -9.31
CA VAL A 133 7.90 -3.83 -9.25
C VAL A 133 8.66 -3.55 -7.97
N VAL A 134 9.84 -2.94 -8.09
CA VAL A 134 10.62 -2.46 -6.95
C VAL A 134 10.39 -0.95 -6.83
N TYR A 135 9.68 -0.53 -5.78
CA TYR A 135 9.57 0.89 -5.46
C TYR A 135 10.66 1.28 -4.46
N HIS A 136 11.48 2.24 -4.87
CA HIS A 136 12.55 2.78 -4.04
C HIS A 136 11.98 3.73 -2.98
N MET A 137 12.35 3.51 -1.72
CA MET A 137 12.03 4.39 -0.60
C MET A 137 13.35 5.06 -0.14
N GLY A 138 13.91 4.63 0.98
CA GLY A 138 15.22 5.09 1.46
C GLY A 138 16.40 4.44 0.75
N THR A 139 16.61 4.74 -0.53
CA THR A 139 17.83 4.36 -1.29
C THR A 139 18.59 5.59 -1.80
N ALA A 140 19.87 5.40 -2.13
CA ALA A 140 20.69 6.42 -2.80
C ALA A 140 21.67 5.76 -3.78
N ILE A 141 22.22 6.53 -4.71
CA ILE A 141 23.38 6.12 -5.51
C ILE A 141 24.65 6.72 -4.89
N LYS A 142 25.60 5.89 -4.48
CA LYS A 142 26.91 6.30 -3.98
C LYS A 142 28.00 5.57 -4.77
N GLU A 143 28.88 6.33 -5.41
CA GLU A 143 29.98 5.79 -6.22
C GLU A 143 29.48 4.79 -7.29
N GLY A 144 28.33 5.09 -7.92
CA GLY A 144 27.71 4.23 -8.94
C GLY A 144 26.98 3.00 -8.39
N ARG A 145 26.93 2.80 -7.07
CA ARG A 145 26.24 1.67 -6.42
C ARG A 145 24.95 2.11 -5.72
N LEU A 146 23.93 1.26 -5.79
CA LEU A 146 22.69 1.45 -5.03
C LEU A 146 22.95 1.09 -3.57
N VAL A 147 22.60 1.99 -2.65
CA VAL A 147 22.83 1.80 -1.21
C VAL A 147 21.62 2.16 -0.35
N THR A 148 21.55 1.58 0.86
CA THR A 148 20.54 1.95 1.87
C THR A 148 20.73 3.39 2.34
N SER A 149 19.63 4.13 2.50
CA SER A 149 19.64 5.55 2.88
C SER A 149 18.49 5.95 3.84
N GLY A 150 17.63 5.00 4.25
CA GLY A 150 16.52 5.25 5.17
C GLY A 150 16.07 3.99 5.91
N GLY A 151 15.12 4.14 6.84
CA GLY A 151 14.64 3.03 7.65
C GLY A 151 13.86 2.00 6.85
N ARG A 152 12.86 2.43 6.08
CA ARG A 152 12.28 1.64 4.99
C ARG A 152 13.06 1.93 3.72
N VAL A 153 13.58 0.89 3.08
CA VAL A 153 14.54 1.02 1.99
C VAL A 153 13.86 0.85 0.64
N MET A 154 13.01 -0.17 0.51
CA MET A 154 12.23 -0.41 -0.70
C MET A 154 11.05 -1.33 -0.38
N ILE A 155 10.14 -1.46 -1.34
CA ILE A 155 9.10 -2.47 -1.35
C ILE A 155 9.12 -3.23 -2.67
N VAL A 156 9.02 -4.55 -2.58
CA VAL A 156 8.85 -5.43 -3.74
C VAL A 156 7.37 -5.76 -3.84
N VAL A 157 6.75 -5.37 -4.95
CA VAL A 157 5.32 -5.59 -5.22
C VAL A 157 5.16 -6.58 -6.36
N CYS A 158 4.40 -7.63 -6.09
CA CYS A 158 4.05 -8.64 -7.09
C CYS A 158 2.54 -8.63 -7.32
N ARG A 159 2.16 -8.84 -8.58
CA ARG A 159 0.77 -9.04 -8.99
C ARG A 159 0.54 -10.49 -9.41
N SER A 160 -0.63 -11.03 -9.08
CA SER A 160 -1.08 -12.37 -9.45
C SER A 160 -2.61 -12.43 -9.51
N ALA A 161 -3.16 -13.55 -9.99
CA ALA A 161 -4.61 -13.72 -10.13
C ALA A 161 -5.37 -13.63 -8.78
N ASP A 162 -4.73 -14.04 -7.69
CA ASP A 162 -5.33 -14.02 -6.35
C ASP A 162 -4.29 -13.61 -5.26
N PRO A 163 -4.75 -13.25 -4.05
CA PRO A 163 -3.87 -12.81 -2.97
C PRO A 163 -2.85 -13.86 -2.50
N GLU A 164 -3.14 -15.16 -2.61
CA GLU A 164 -2.23 -16.23 -2.20
C GLU A 164 -1.05 -16.31 -3.15
N GLN A 165 -1.32 -16.35 -4.45
CA GLN A 165 -0.30 -16.34 -5.49
C GLN A 165 0.54 -15.06 -5.44
N ALA A 166 -0.09 -13.91 -5.19
CA ALA A 166 0.63 -12.63 -5.07
C ALA A 166 1.60 -12.66 -3.88
N ARG A 167 1.17 -13.27 -2.76
CA ARG A 167 2.02 -13.46 -1.57
C ARG A 167 3.21 -14.38 -1.85
N CYS A 168 2.96 -15.56 -2.42
CA CYS A 168 4.02 -16.53 -2.71
C CYS A 168 5.07 -15.92 -3.63
N ARG A 169 4.63 -15.27 -4.70
CA ARG A 169 5.51 -14.57 -5.63
C ARG A 169 6.28 -13.45 -4.93
N ALA A 170 5.64 -12.57 -4.16
CA ALA A 170 6.34 -11.51 -3.44
C ALA A 170 7.44 -12.05 -2.51
N LEU A 171 7.20 -13.18 -1.82
CA LEU A 171 8.21 -13.82 -0.98
C LEU A 171 9.37 -14.41 -1.76
N GLU A 172 9.13 -14.96 -2.94
CA GLU A 172 10.19 -15.44 -3.83
C GLU A 172 11.03 -14.28 -4.35
N GLU A 173 10.37 -13.20 -4.78
CA GLU A 173 11.02 -12.03 -5.37
C GLU A 173 11.88 -11.24 -4.37
N VAL A 174 11.41 -11.05 -3.12
CA VAL A 174 12.24 -10.35 -2.10
C VAL A 174 13.54 -11.08 -1.77
N ARG A 175 13.62 -12.40 -2.00
CA ARG A 175 14.86 -13.18 -1.75
C ARG A 175 15.95 -12.92 -2.79
N LYS A 176 15.59 -12.34 -3.94
CA LYS A 176 16.55 -11.95 -4.98
C LYS A 176 17.32 -10.67 -4.60
N ILE A 177 16.78 -9.87 -3.68
CA ILE A 177 17.44 -8.66 -3.20
C ILE A 177 18.61 -9.03 -2.28
N GLY A 178 19.82 -8.69 -2.71
CA GLY A 178 21.04 -8.85 -1.94
C GLY A 178 21.35 -7.59 -1.13
N CYS A 179 21.24 -7.66 0.20
CA CYS A 179 21.78 -6.65 1.11
C CYS A 179 21.83 -7.21 2.53
N GLU A 180 23.01 -7.23 3.15
CA GLU A 180 23.19 -7.79 4.50
C GLU A 180 22.47 -6.98 5.59
N ASN A 181 22.18 -5.71 5.33
CA ASN A 181 21.55 -4.81 6.30
C ASN A 181 20.03 -4.75 6.17
N LEU A 182 19.40 -5.57 5.32
CA LEU A 182 17.94 -5.55 5.19
C LEU A 182 17.28 -6.69 5.97
N PHE A 183 16.05 -6.45 6.41
CA PHE A 183 15.12 -7.47 6.88
C PHE A 183 13.71 -7.18 6.37
N TYR A 184 12.88 -8.22 6.31
CA TYR A 184 11.47 -8.12 5.92
C TYR A 184 10.62 -9.13 6.70
N ARG A 185 9.30 -8.92 6.70
CA ARG A 185 8.33 -9.85 7.29
C ARG A 185 7.90 -10.90 6.28
N SER A 186 7.89 -12.17 6.69
CA SER A 186 7.43 -13.29 5.85
C SER A 186 5.93 -13.58 5.98
N ASP A 187 5.23 -12.92 6.91
CA ASP A 187 3.83 -13.17 7.25
C ASP A 187 2.85 -12.11 6.71
N ILE A 188 3.30 -11.20 5.83
CA ILE A 188 2.42 -10.25 5.14
C ILE A 188 1.32 -11.00 4.40
N GLY A 189 0.07 -10.56 4.55
CA GLY A 189 -1.11 -11.18 3.94
C GLY A 189 -1.60 -12.49 4.59
N MET A 190 -0.82 -13.14 5.46
CA MET A 190 -1.14 -14.48 5.97
C MET A 190 -2.50 -14.57 6.69
N LYS A 191 -2.88 -13.53 7.44
CA LYS A 191 -4.20 -13.47 8.10
C LYS A 191 -5.37 -13.35 7.11
N ALA A 192 -5.17 -12.69 5.97
CA ALA A 192 -6.21 -12.62 4.94
C ALA A 192 -6.39 -13.97 4.24
N LEU A 193 -5.30 -14.71 4.02
CA LEU A 193 -5.37 -16.04 3.43
C LEU A 193 -6.05 -17.06 4.35
N SER A 194 -5.85 -16.96 5.67
CA SER A 194 -6.56 -17.84 6.61
C SER A 194 -8.07 -17.60 6.65
N PHE A 195 -8.56 -16.47 6.13
CA PHE A 195 -9.98 -16.22 5.92
C PHE A 195 -10.51 -16.94 4.67
N LEU A 196 -9.70 -17.06 3.61
CA LEU A 196 -10.08 -17.77 2.38
C LEU A 196 -10.26 -19.27 2.61
N VAL A 197 -9.43 -19.88 3.46
CA VAL A 197 -9.52 -21.32 3.81
C VAL A 197 -10.76 -21.65 4.67
N LYS A 198 -11.39 -20.65 5.29
CA LYS A 198 -12.56 -20.83 6.17
C LYS A 198 -13.90 -20.70 5.45
N LYS A 199 -13.90 -20.35 4.16
CA LYS A 199 -15.07 -20.40 3.28
C LYS A 199 -15.10 -21.74 2.56
#